data_AF-A0A2A6C612-F1
#
_entry.id   AF-A0A2A6C612-F1
#
_cell.length_a   1.000
_cell.length_b   1.000
_cell.length_c   1.000
_cell.angle_alpha   90.00
_cell.angle_beta   90.00
_cell.angle_gamma   90.00
#
_symmetry.space_group_name_H-M   'P 1'
#
loop_
_entity.id
_entity.type
_entity.pdbx_description
1 polymer ?
#
loop_
_entity_poly.entity_id
_entity_poly.type
_entity_poly.pdbx_seq_one_letter_code
_entity_poly.pdbx_strand_id
1 'polypeptide(L)'
;MGKDRPIEPNGTDFTVSSQNKYVIEGLLGSGGFGEVYKVCLQRDRKMKYAMKTDRVGIPAMCERLKIECFVFEKFRTTKGNRQHFVHMGSLAADDGASDDETNERIDACHY
;
A
#
# COMPACT_ATOMS: atom_id res chain seq x y z
N MET A 1 8.26 10.55 23.12
CA MET A 1 8.08 9.09 22.99
C MET A 1 6.89 8.87 22.08
N GLY A 2 7.12 8.33 20.88
CA GLY A 2 6.04 8.13 19.91
C GLY A 2 5.09 7.07 20.44
N LYS A 3 3.78 7.36 20.43
CA LYS A 3 2.77 6.33 20.70
C LYS A 3 2.97 5.20 19.69
N ASP A 4 3.08 3.97 20.17
CA ASP A 4 3.15 2.80 19.28
C ASP A 4 1.94 2.84 18.34
N ARG A 5 2.21 2.77 17.04
CA ARG A 5 1.17 2.79 16.02
C ARG A 5 0.42 1.45 16.07
N PRO A 6 -0.91 1.44 15.93
CA PRO A 6 -1.66 0.20 15.85
C PRO A 6 -1.16 -0.59 14.62
N ILE A 7 -0.82 -1.86 14.85
CA ILE A 7 -0.42 -2.80 13.80
C ILE A 7 -1.67 -3.57 13.41
N GLU A 8 -1.93 -3.64 12.12
CA GLU A 8 -3.08 -4.37 11.61
C GLU A 8 -2.92 -5.88 11.85
N PRO A 9 -3.95 -6.55 12.40
CA PRO A 9 -3.87 -7.98 12.70
C PRO A 9 -3.89 -8.84 11.43
N ASN A 10 -3.37 -10.05 11.56
CA ASN A 10 -3.48 -11.05 10.50
C ASN A 10 -4.96 -11.38 10.22
N GLY A 11 -5.31 -11.44 8.94
CA GLY A 11 -6.69 -11.66 8.51
C GLY A 11 -7.50 -10.38 8.26
N THR A 12 -6.95 -9.18 8.55
CA THR A 12 -7.60 -7.93 8.14
C THR A 12 -7.74 -7.87 6.63
N ASP A 13 -8.95 -7.55 6.16
CA ASP A 13 -9.30 -7.37 4.76
C ASP A 13 -9.17 -5.90 4.36
N PHE A 14 -8.44 -5.63 3.28
CA PHE A 14 -8.29 -4.32 2.65
C PHE A 14 -8.92 -4.30 1.27
N THR A 15 -9.96 -3.51 1.10
CA THR A 15 -10.66 -3.37 -0.19
C THR A 15 -10.11 -2.16 -0.94
N VAL A 16 -9.34 -2.43 -2.00
CA VAL A 16 -8.80 -1.41 -2.92
C VAL A 16 -9.80 -1.13 -4.04
N SER A 17 -10.49 -2.18 -4.52
CA SER A 17 -11.58 -2.07 -5.48
C SER A 17 -12.52 -3.27 -5.37
N SER A 18 -13.61 -3.27 -6.14
CA SER A 18 -14.52 -4.43 -6.24
C SER A 18 -13.81 -5.73 -6.67
N GLN A 19 -12.69 -5.62 -7.38
CA GLN A 19 -11.92 -6.76 -7.88
C GLN A 19 -10.64 -7.04 -7.09
N ASN A 20 -10.13 -6.04 -6.36
CA ASN A 20 -8.87 -6.12 -5.62
C ASN A 20 -9.14 -5.97 -4.12
N LYS A 21 -9.32 -7.11 -3.47
CA LYS A 21 -9.36 -7.25 -2.02
C LYS A 21 -8.13 -7.99 -1.57
N TYR A 22 -7.41 -7.44 -0.59
CA TYR A 22 -6.19 -7.99 -0.04
C TYR A 22 -6.41 -8.40 1.41
N VAL A 23 -5.66 -9.40 1.86
CA VAL A 23 -5.76 -9.90 3.23
C VAL A 23 -4.38 -9.94 3.85
N ILE A 24 -4.23 -9.40 5.05
CA ILE A 24 -2.96 -9.39 5.78
C ILE A 24 -2.57 -10.79 6.24
N GLU A 25 -1.33 -11.17 5.94
CA GLU A 25 -0.70 -12.41 6.41
C GLU A 25 0.39 -12.16 7.46
N GLY A 26 0.90 -10.93 7.54
CA GLY A 26 1.89 -10.55 8.57
C GLY A 26 2.55 -9.21 8.29
N LEU A 27 3.15 -8.61 9.32
CA LEU A 27 4.01 -7.43 9.18
C LEU A 27 5.39 -7.85 8.62
N LEU A 28 5.83 -7.21 7.55
CA LEU A 28 7.17 -7.35 6.98
C LEU A 28 8.17 -6.36 7.58
N GLY A 29 7.71 -5.17 7.97
CA GLY A 29 8.55 -4.19 8.65
C GLY A 29 7.84 -2.87 8.94
N SER A 30 8.43 -2.10 9.85
CA SER A 30 7.97 -0.76 10.21
C SER A 30 9.09 0.25 9.97
N GLY A 31 8.73 1.41 9.43
CA GLY A 31 9.65 2.51 9.20
C GLY A 31 9.07 3.86 9.60
N GLY A 32 9.87 4.92 9.47
CA GLY A 32 9.42 6.29 9.75
C GLY A 32 8.16 6.70 8.97
N PHE A 33 7.97 6.10 7.80
CA PHE A 33 6.93 6.43 6.82
C PHE A 33 5.69 5.53 6.87
N GLY A 34 5.69 4.47 7.68
CA GLY A 34 4.55 3.57 7.79
C GLY A 34 4.97 2.12 7.98
N GLU A 35 4.02 1.23 7.74
CA GLU A 35 4.12 -0.21 7.91
C GLU A 35 4.10 -0.87 6.54
N VAL A 36 4.81 -1.99 6.41
CA VAL A 36 4.78 -2.83 5.23
C VAL A 36 4.29 -4.20 5.66
N TYR A 37 3.19 -4.65 5.07
CA TYR A 37 2.56 -5.93 5.34
C TYR A 37 2.78 -6.90 4.19
N LYS A 38 2.88 -8.18 4.50
CA LYS A 38 2.67 -9.25 3.54
C LYS A 38 1.18 -9.44 3.40
N VAL A 39 0.68 -9.39 2.17
CA VAL A 39 -0.73 -9.61 1.88
C VAL A 39 -0.90 -10.61 0.75
N CYS A 40 -2.09 -11.18 0.65
CA CYS A 40 -2.51 -11.96 -0.51
C CYS A 40 -3.81 -11.44 -1.09
N LEU A 41 -4.05 -11.68 -2.39
CA LEU A 41 -5.38 -11.43 -2.97
C LEU A 41 -6.41 -12.36 -2.33
N GLN A 42 -7.55 -11.82 -1.90
CA GLN A 42 -8.64 -12.60 -1.31
C GLN A 42 -9.15 -13.68 -2.27
N ARG A 43 -9.22 -13.35 -3.58
CA ARG A 43 -9.64 -14.26 -4.66
C ARG A 43 -8.60 -15.33 -5.02
N ASP A 44 -7.33 -15.09 -4.73
CA ASP A 44 -6.25 -16.03 -4.98
C ASP A 44 -5.15 -15.87 -3.92
N ARG A 45 -5.22 -16.73 -2.90
CA ARG A 45 -4.29 -16.73 -1.77
C ARG A 45 -2.85 -17.04 -2.19
N LYS A 46 -2.58 -17.56 -3.39
CA LYS A 46 -1.22 -17.80 -3.87
C LYS A 46 -0.54 -16.53 -4.36
N MET A 47 -1.30 -15.53 -4.78
CA MET A 47 -0.77 -14.24 -5.23
C MET A 47 -0.39 -13.40 -4.02
N LYS A 48 0.91 -13.19 -3.81
CA LYS A 48 1.46 -12.47 -2.65
C LYS A 48 1.98 -11.10 -3.04
N TYR A 49 1.80 -10.15 -2.14
CA TYR A 49 2.23 -8.77 -2.33
C TYR A 49 2.83 -8.22 -1.04
N ALA A 50 3.68 -7.21 -1.18
CA ALA A 50 4.06 -6.30 -0.10
C ALA A 50 3.15 -5.08 -0.16
N MET A 51 2.47 -4.78 0.94
CA MET A 51 1.49 -3.71 1.06
C MET A 51 2.00 -2.63 2.00
N LYS A 52 2.27 -1.44 1.49
CA LYS A 52 2.72 -0.30 2.30
C LYS A 52 1.54 0.59 2.67
N THR A 53 1.43 0.94 3.94
CA THR A 53 0.46 1.92 4.45
C THR A 53 1.15 3.26 4.72
N ASP A 54 0.43 4.37 4.53
CA ASP A 54 0.87 5.71 4.94
C ASP A 54 0.18 6.15 6.23
N ARG A 55 0.74 7.14 6.92
CA ARG A 55 0.17 7.68 8.16
C ARG A 55 -1.14 8.43 7.87
N VAL A 56 -2.21 8.01 8.54
CA VAL A 56 -3.48 8.74 8.58
C VAL A 56 -3.27 10.09 9.29
N GLY A 57 -3.92 11.16 8.81
CA GLY A 57 -3.91 12.48 9.44
C GLY A 57 -2.71 13.38 9.11
N ILE A 58 -1.85 12.99 8.16
CA ILE A 58 -0.82 13.88 7.61
C ILE A 58 -1.46 14.82 6.56
N PRO A 59 -1.11 16.13 6.56
CA PRO A 59 -1.60 17.06 5.54
C PRO A 59 -1.42 16.54 4.11
N ALA A 60 -2.41 16.76 3.24
CA ALA A 60 -2.41 16.37 1.83
C ALA A 60 -1.30 17.02 0.97
N MET A 61 -0.46 17.87 1.54
CA MET A 61 0.78 18.36 0.93
C MET A 61 1.97 17.43 1.17
N CYS A 62 1.80 16.40 1.99
CA CYS A 62 2.80 15.40 2.35
C CYS A 62 2.37 13.99 1.91
N GLU A 63 1.63 13.85 0.80
CA GLU A 63 1.22 12.58 0.19
C GLU A 63 2.44 11.84 -0.41
N ARG A 64 3.37 11.49 0.46
CA ARG A 64 4.64 10.88 0.11
C ARG A 64 4.44 9.56 -0.62
N LEU A 65 3.44 8.77 -0.21
CA LEU A 65 3.09 7.55 -0.92
C LEU A 65 2.63 7.83 -2.36
N LYS A 66 1.85 8.90 -2.62
CA LYS A 66 1.45 9.25 -3.99
C LYS A 66 2.64 9.71 -4.84
N ILE A 67 3.56 10.47 -4.25
CA ILE A 67 4.81 10.88 -4.93
C ILE A 67 5.66 9.65 -5.26
N GLU A 68 5.81 8.72 -4.32
CA GLU A 68 6.55 7.47 -4.50
C GLU A 68 5.95 6.67 -5.67
N CYS A 69 4.64 6.46 -5.66
CA CYS A 69 3.92 5.77 -6.73
C CYS A 69 4.07 6.47 -8.09
N PHE A 70 3.99 7.80 -8.12
CA PHE A 70 4.19 8.58 -9.34
C PHE A 70 5.61 8.40 -9.90
N VAL A 71 6.64 8.45 -9.05
CA VAL A 71 8.03 8.24 -9.46
C VAL A 71 8.22 6.83 -10.01
N PHE A 72 7.66 5.81 -9.34
CA PHE A 72 7.71 4.43 -9.82
C PHE A 72 7.02 4.26 -11.19
N GLU A 73 5.84 4.85 -11.40
CA GLU A 73 5.16 4.75 -12.69
C GLU A 73 5.95 5.46 -13.81
N LYS A 74 6.63 6.57 -13.49
CA LYS A 74 7.54 7.22 -14.44
C LYS A 74 8.70 6.31 -14.84
N PHE A 75 9.33 5.60 -13.90
CA PHE A 75 10.36 4.60 -14.22
C PHE A 75 9.82 3.41 -15.03
N ARG A 76 8.56 3.04 -14.83
CA ARG A 76 7.91 1.99 -15.64
C ARG A 76 7.77 2.36 -17.11
N THR A 77 7.50 3.64 -17.37
CA THR A 77 7.25 4.18 -18.73
C THR A 77 8.51 4.63 -19.47
N THR A 78 9.66 4.75 -18.80
CA THR A 78 10.93 5.12 -19.45
C THR A 78 11.58 3.96 -20.20
N LYS A 79 12.29 4.28 -21.31
CA LYS A 79 13.04 3.31 -22.10
C LYS A 79 14.37 2.99 -21.38
N GLY A 80 14.53 1.74 -20.91
CA GLY A 80 15.74 1.29 -20.21
C GLY A 80 15.61 -0.12 -19.62
N ASN A 81 16.68 -0.61 -18.98
CA ASN A 81 16.65 -1.89 -18.26
C ASN A 81 15.83 -1.72 -16.96
N ARG A 82 14.73 -2.46 -16.87
CA ARG A 82 13.75 -2.36 -15.77
C ARG A 82 13.82 -3.53 -14.77
N GLN A 83 14.74 -4.48 -14.96
CA GLN A 83 14.82 -5.69 -14.13
C GLN A 83 15.20 -5.42 -12.67
N HIS A 84 15.71 -4.23 -12.36
CA HIS A 84 16.13 -3.83 -11.02
C HIS A 84 15.10 -2.97 -10.28
N PHE A 85 13.94 -2.71 -10.88
CA PHE A 85 12.85 -1.95 -10.26
C PHE A 85 11.68 -2.85 -9.88
N VAL A 86 11.10 -2.59 -8.72
CA VAL A 86 9.93 -3.32 -8.20
C VAL A 86 8.70 -3.08 -9.09
N HIS A 87 7.89 -4.11 -9.30
CA HIS A 87 6.64 -4.02 -10.05
C HIS A 87 5.45 -3.67 -9.13
N MET A 88 4.90 -2.48 -9.35
CA MET A 88 3.69 -2.01 -8.69
C MET A 88 2.47 -2.78 -9.22
N GLY A 89 1.69 -3.40 -8.32
CA GLY A 89 0.55 -4.24 -8.67
C GLY A 89 -0.78 -3.47 -8.68
N SER A 90 -1.10 -2.79 -7.57
CA SER A 90 -2.32 -2.00 -7.46
C SER A 90 -2.17 -0.84 -6.48
N LEU A 91 -2.73 0.32 -6.86
CA LEU A 91 -2.82 1.51 -6.03
C LEU A 91 -4.27 1.71 -5.56
N ALA A 92 -4.50 1.95 -4.28
CA ALA A 92 -5.72 2.59 -3.78
C ALA A 92 -5.38 3.97 -3.24
N ALA A 93 -5.98 4.99 -3.85
CA ALA A 93 -6.19 6.28 -3.23
C ALA A 93 -7.68 6.55 -3.31
N ASP A 94 -8.35 6.74 -2.18
CA ASP A 94 -9.76 7.07 -2.18
C ASP A 94 -9.91 8.54 -2.62
N ASP A 95 -10.52 8.76 -3.79
CA ASP A 95 -10.86 10.10 -4.30
C ASP A 95 -12.13 10.56 -3.60
N GLY A 96 -11.98 10.93 -2.32
CA GLY A 96 -12.89 11.71 -1.48
C GLY A 96 -14.38 11.66 -1.82
N ALA A 97 -15.07 10.62 -1.36
CA ALA A 97 -16.53 10.62 -1.27
C ALA A 97 -17.09 9.62 -0.24
N SER A 98 -16.61 9.63 1.01
CA SER A 98 -17.43 9.23 2.17
C SER A 98 -16.72 9.58 3.48
N ASP A 99 -17.48 10.06 4.46
CA ASP A 99 -17.04 10.52 5.78
C ASP A 99 -16.69 9.35 6.73
N ASP A 100 -16.00 8.32 6.24
CA ASP A 100 -15.59 7.18 7.07
C ASP A 100 -14.09 7.26 7.39
N GLU A 101 -13.79 7.22 8.68
CA GLU A 101 -12.49 7.50 9.29
C GLU A 101 -11.54 6.28 9.17
N THR A 102 -11.43 5.70 7.97
CA THR A 102 -10.44 4.66 7.64
C THR A 102 -9.70 5.06 6.36
N ASN A 103 -9.04 6.21 6.45
CA ASN A 103 -8.37 6.86 5.31
C ASN A 103 -6.97 6.25 5.09
N GLU A 104 -6.90 4.94 4.86
CA GLU A 104 -5.64 4.23 4.64
C GLU A 104 -5.30 4.17 3.16
N ARG A 105 -4.17 4.82 2.82
CA ARG A 105 -3.61 4.79 1.47
C ARG A 105 -2.66 3.63 1.36
N ILE A 106 -2.89 2.80 0.36
CA ILE A 106 -2.30 1.48 0.27
C ILE A 106 -1.67 1.27 -1.09
N ASP A 107 -0.43 0.81 -1.08
CA ASP A 107 0.30 0.37 -2.27
C ASP A 107 0.69 -1.10 -2.13
N ALA A 108 0.26 -1.95 -3.07
CA ALA A 108 0.60 -3.36 -3.12
C ALA A 108 1.52 -3.68 -4.30
N CYS A 109 2.76 -4.11 -3.99
CA CYS A 109 3.78 -4.54 -4.94
C CYS A 109 3.88 -6.07 -4.99
N HIS A 110 3.93 -6.65 -6.19
CA HIS A 110 4.16 -8.10 -6.35
C HIS A 110 5.67 -8.38 -6.33
N TYR A 111 6.09 -9.43 -5.64
CA TYR A 111 7.48 -9.90 -5.60
C TYR A 111 7.62 -11.31 -6.21
#